data_AF-A0A164N203-F1
#
_entry.id   AF-A0A164N203-F1
#
_cell.length_a   1.000
_cell.length_b   1.000
_cell.length_c   1.000
_cell.angle_alpha   90.00
_cell.angle_beta   90.00
_cell.angle_gamma   90.00
#
_symmetry.space_group_name_H-M   'P 1'
#
loop_
_entity.id
_entity.type
_entity.pdbx_description
1 polymer ?
#
loop_
_entity_poly.entity_id
_entity_poly.type
_entity_poly.pdbx_seq_one_letter_code
_entity_poly.pdbx_strand_id
1 'polypeptide(L)'
;MSSLRRRRSHFSPSSPSSPNNTSLPTTDSRELVDSWSQIKAKDLIDSPLYEIEADASVEAACESLLTHGTLCLAIKASQLSPNGRPYSGLFDYADVNAFLTLAATQHALTPEDLEENPRLSEILIAAKSGHVPVHLVGDLSDKNPLVLLQHDATLLDLLQVFSRGTHRVLIETEDGRPAGMVSDLSLVGWFLAHCNDYPNLHSTLEAAIAQLGLYTNHVVSLPADSVLLDAMKILSEQGLSSVAIVNPLDGYLLSAVSVTDIGKIVVPSQSKAILTVPLGDFIKQIKEPAGADDGVDRYPVYAVGLSSSLMFAMQKLVATNAHRVFVAEEAMEEQCLVGTRGNLRGVISVVDVLARFATMASIETDPRRMQRHRRASSTSSSRSRSSGSVDVHSR
;
A
#
# COMPACT_ATOMS: atom_id res chain seq x y z
N MET A 1 -39.05 34.44 41.96
CA MET A 1 -39.04 33.98 40.55
C MET A 1 -37.64 34.18 40.01
N SER A 2 -36.80 33.15 40.19
CA SER A 2 -35.35 33.17 39.97
C SER A 2 -35.00 32.26 38.79
N SER A 3 -34.24 32.79 37.83
CA SER A 3 -33.91 32.14 36.57
C SER A 3 -32.88 31.02 36.74
N LEU A 4 -33.25 29.78 36.41
CA LEU A 4 -32.33 28.64 36.31
C LEU A 4 -31.72 28.61 34.90
N ARG A 5 -30.52 29.19 34.76
CA ARG A 5 -29.64 28.98 33.60
C ARG A 5 -29.01 27.59 33.70
N ARG A 6 -29.41 26.67 32.82
CA ARG A 6 -28.71 25.40 32.56
C ARG A 6 -27.31 25.71 31.98
N ARG A 7 -26.25 25.52 32.78
CA ARG A 7 -24.87 25.46 32.30
C ARG A 7 -24.69 24.17 31.49
N ARG A 8 -24.45 24.29 30.18
CA ARG A 8 -23.89 23.21 29.36
C ARG A 8 -22.39 23.14 29.67
N SER A 9 -21.93 22.03 30.24
CA SER A 9 -20.51 21.72 30.39
C SER A 9 -19.95 21.31 29.03
N HIS A 10 -19.07 22.13 28.46
CA HIS A 10 -18.24 21.76 27.33
C HIS A 10 -17.14 20.82 27.81
N PHE A 11 -17.29 19.52 27.53
CA PHE A 11 -16.21 18.55 27.66
C PHE A 11 -15.31 18.73 26.44
N SER A 12 -14.10 19.27 26.65
CA SER A 12 -13.05 19.26 25.65
C SER A 12 -12.35 17.91 25.72
N PRO A 13 -12.22 17.14 24.63
CA PRO A 13 -11.40 15.94 24.65
C PRO A 13 -9.93 16.41 24.68
N SER A 14 -9.25 16.10 25.77
CA SER A 14 -7.81 16.26 25.93
C SER A 14 -7.08 15.51 24.83
N SER A 15 -6.27 16.24 24.07
CA SER A 15 -5.29 15.69 23.12
C SER A 15 -4.38 14.68 23.82
N PRO A 16 -4.14 13.48 23.24
CA PRO A 16 -3.09 12.62 23.75
C PRO A 16 -1.75 13.30 23.49
N SER A 17 -0.98 13.47 24.57
CA SER A 17 0.37 14.01 24.60
C SER A 17 1.29 13.28 23.62
N SER A 18 1.97 14.05 22.77
CA SER A 18 3.08 13.59 21.93
C SER A 18 4.15 12.91 22.79
N PRO A 19 4.73 11.77 22.37
CA PRO A 19 5.93 11.26 23.00
C PRO A 19 7.09 12.21 22.68
N ASN A 20 7.82 12.62 23.72
CA ASN A 20 9.04 13.43 23.64
C ASN A 20 10.03 12.83 22.64
N ASN A 21 10.34 13.59 21.59
CA ASN A 21 11.39 13.27 20.64
C ASN A 21 12.56 14.22 20.90
N THR A 22 13.48 13.84 21.78
CA THR A 22 14.82 14.45 21.84
C THR A 22 15.79 13.48 22.49
N SER A 23 16.45 12.66 21.68
CA SER A 23 17.72 12.04 22.05
C SER A 23 18.72 12.34 20.94
N LEU A 24 19.85 12.94 21.32
CA LEU A 24 21.06 12.97 20.49
C LEU A 24 21.30 11.55 19.95
N PRO A 25 21.70 11.37 18.68
CA PRO A 25 22.00 10.04 18.16
C PRO A 25 23.04 9.40 19.07
N THR A 26 22.67 8.27 19.69
CA THR A 26 23.58 7.44 20.45
C THR A 26 24.76 7.07 19.56
N THR A 27 25.96 6.85 20.12
CA THR A 27 27.16 6.47 19.34
C THR A 27 26.86 5.36 18.34
N ASP A 28 26.08 4.38 18.78
CA ASP A 28 25.49 3.29 18.01
C ASP A 28 24.69 3.69 16.76
N SER A 29 23.93 4.78 16.81
CA SER A 29 23.18 5.28 15.64
C SER A 29 24.11 5.87 14.59
N ARG A 30 25.26 6.45 14.99
CA ARG A 30 26.23 6.99 14.04
C ARG A 30 26.96 5.89 13.29
N GLU A 31 27.40 4.84 13.99
CA GLU A 31 28.06 3.69 13.36
C GLU A 31 27.15 2.98 12.35
N LEU A 32 25.87 2.85 12.69
CA LEU A 32 24.85 2.29 11.80
C LEU A 32 24.63 3.17 10.55
N VAL A 33 24.51 4.49 10.72
CA VAL A 33 24.37 5.43 9.61
C VAL A 33 25.61 5.41 8.71
N ASP A 34 26.80 5.41 9.30
CA ASP A 34 28.06 5.34 8.56
C ASP A 34 28.12 4.05 7.73
N SER A 35 27.78 2.90 8.30
CA SER A 35 27.74 1.63 7.56
C SER A 35 26.71 1.65 6.42
N TRP A 36 25.47 2.05 6.71
CA TRP A 36 24.39 2.07 5.71
C TRP A 36 24.63 3.09 4.59
N SER A 37 25.39 4.16 4.85
CA SER A 37 25.81 5.12 3.82
C SER A 37 26.79 4.54 2.80
N GLN A 38 27.52 3.46 3.14
CA GLN A 38 28.47 2.83 2.23
C GLN A 38 27.82 1.84 1.27
N ILE A 39 26.61 1.35 1.58
CA ILE A 39 25.88 0.39 0.76
C ILE A 39 25.19 1.14 -0.38
N LYS A 40 25.53 0.82 -1.63
CA LYS A 40 24.96 1.49 -2.80
C LYS A 40 23.61 0.89 -3.16
N ALA A 41 22.66 1.76 -3.52
CA ALA A 41 21.32 1.37 -3.95
C ALA A 41 21.34 0.46 -5.20
N LYS A 42 22.32 0.66 -6.10
CA LYS A 42 22.52 -0.19 -7.28
C LYS A 42 22.80 -1.65 -6.96
N ASP A 43 23.40 -1.93 -5.80
CA ASP A 43 23.71 -3.29 -5.36
C ASP A 43 22.47 -4.00 -4.76
N LEU A 44 21.36 -3.26 -4.59
CA LEU A 44 20.09 -3.73 -4.02
C LEU A 44 18.98 -3.87 -5.08
N ILE A 45 19.31 -3.74 -6.37
CA ILE A 45 18.34 -3.91 -7.47
C ILE A 45 17.79 -5.34 -7.45
N ASP A 46 16.49 -5.48 -7.25
CA ASP A 46 15.78 -6.78 -7.21
C ASP A 46 14.99 -7.08 -8.48
N SER A 47 14.81 -6.11 -9.37
CA SER A 47 14.09 -6.31 -10.63
C SER A 47 14.79 -5.61 -11.80
N PRO A 48 14.87 -6.27 -12.98
CA PRO A 48 15.19 -5.56 -14.20
C PRO A 48 14.09 -4.56 -14.53
N LEU A 49 14.40 -3.65 -15.44
CA LEU A 49 13.48 -2.62 -15.89
C LEU A 49 12.66 -3.11 -17.08
N TYR A 50 11.39 -3.41 -16.84
CA TYR A 50 10.42 -3.69 -17.90
C TYR A 50 9.77 -2.40 -18.35
N GLU A 51 9.89 -2.10 -19.64
CA GLU A 51 9.46 -0.85 -20.22
C GLU A 51 8.21 -1.02 -21.06
N ILE A 52 7.42 0.04 -21.16
CA ILE A 52 6.29 0.12 -22.09
C ILE A 52 6.21 1.51 -22.73
N GLU A 53 5.86 1.55 -24.01
CA GLU A 53 5.66 2.81 -24.74
C GLU A 53 4.44 3.55 -24.17
N ALA A 54 4.52 4.89 -24.07
CA ALA A 54 3.47 5.71 -23.46
C ALA A 54 2.08 5.52 -24.09
N ASP A 55 2.05 5.36 -25.41
CA ASP A 55 0.86 5.25 -26.25
C ASP A 55 0.31 3.83 -26.34
N ALA A 56 1.05 2.83 -25.83
CA ALA A 56 0.58 1.45 -25.74
C ALA A 56 -0.71 1.36 -24.90
N SER A 57 -1.56 0.39 -25.20
CA SER A 57 -2.82 0.25 -24.49
C SER A 57 -2.63 -0.29 -23.06
N VAL A 58 -3.58 0.01 -22.18
CA VAL A 58 -3.62 -0.55 -20.82
C VAL A 58 -3.68 -2.09 -20.86
N GLU A 59 -4.36 -2.68 -21.84
CA GLU A 59 -4.42 -4.13 -22.03
C GLU A 59 -3.04 -4.72 -22.33
N ALA A 60 -2.26 -4.08 -23.22
CA ALA A 60 -0.89 -4.50 -23.52
C ALA A 60 0.03 -4.35 -22.29
N ALA A 61 -0.18 -3.31 -21.48
CA ALA A 61 0.53 -3.13 -20.21
C ALA A 61 0.22 -4.26 -19.22
N CYS A 62 -1.06 -4.58 -19.06
CA CYS A 62 -1.53 -5.68 -18.22
C CYS A 62 -0.99 -7.05 -18.70
N GLU A 63 -0.98 -7.30 -20.00
CA GLU A 63 -0.37 -8.50 -20.59
C GLU A 63 1.13 -8.56 -20.29
N SER A 64 1.84 -7.45 -20.41
CA SER A 64 3.27 -7.38 -20.08
C SER A 64 3.55 -7.65 -18.59
N LEU A 65 2.72 -7.15 -17.67
CA LEU A 65 2.82 -7.48 -16.23
C LEU A 65 2.68 -8.99 -15.99
N LEU A 66 1.73 -9.63 -16.66
CA LEU A 66 1.45 -11.06 -16.51
C LEU A 66 2.56 -11.92 -17.14
N THR A 67 2.91 -11.65 -18.40
CA THR A 67 3.88 -12.44 -19.18
C THR A 67 5.27 -12.39 -18.57
N HIS A 68 5.73 -11.22 -18.09
CA HIS A 68 7.04 -11.10 -17.44
C HIS A 68 7.01 -11.47 -15.95
N GLY A 69 5.82 -11.68 -15.37
CA GLY A 69 5.65 -11.90 -13.93
C GLY A 69 6.12 -10.70 -13.08
N THR A 70 6.25 -9.52 -13.68
CA THR A 70 6.67 -8.29 -12.99
C THR A 70 5.50 -7.63 -12.28
N LEU A 71 5.80 -6.85 -11.26
CA LEU A 71 4.82 -6.12 -10.46
C LEU A 71 4.74 -4.64 -10.83
N CYS A 72 5.56 -4.17 -11.77
CA CYS A 72 5.57 -2.79 -12.23
C CYS A 72 6.25 -2.67 -13.60
N LEU A 73 5.78 -1.72 -14.41
CA LEU A 73 6.38 -1.29 -15.66
C LEU A 73 6.81 0.19 -15.57
N ALA A 74 7.88 0.53 -16.26
CA ALA A 74 8.27 1.92 -16.50
C ALA A 74 7.69 2.40 -17.83
N ILE A 75 6.95 3.51 -17.78
CA ILE A 75 6.34 4.12 -18.96
C ILE A 75 7.36 5.06 -19.59
N LYS A 76 7.78 4.76 -20.82
CA LYS A 76 8.71 5.61 -21.58
C LYS A 76 8.09 6.96 -21.86
N ALA A 77 8.90 8.02 -21.78
CA ALA A 77 8.46 9.34 -22.18
C ALA A 77 8.31 9.40 -23.71
N SER A 78 7.14 9.84 -24.19
CA SER A 78 6.86 9.98 -25.63
C SER A 78 7.68 11.10 -26.30
N GLN A 79 8.16 12.07 -25.49
CA GLN A 79 9.12 13.09 -25.88
C GLN A 79 10.23 13.16 -24.84
N LEU A 80 11.47 13.48 -25.24
CA LEU A 80 12.53 13.76 -24.27
C LEU A 80 12.08 14.93 -23.40
N SER A 81 11.88 14.66 -22.12
CA SER A 81 11.59 15.70 -21.13
C SER A 81 12.69 16.78 -21.18
N PRO A 82 12.40 18.04 -20.81
CA PRO A 82 13.43 19.09 -20.72
C PRO A 82 14.63 18.69 -19.86
N ASN A 83 14.39 17.79 -18.89
CA ASN A 83 15.37 17.25 -17.96
C ASN A 83 16.04 15.95 -18.47
N GLY A 84 15.82 15.55 -19.72
CA GLY A 84 16.39 14.33 -20.31
C GLY A 84 15.88 13.01 -19.72
N ARG A 85 14.84 13.03 -18.86
CA ARG A 85 14.34 11.83 -18.19
C ARG A 85 13.70 10.86 -19.20
N PRO A 86 14.10 9.57 -19.21
CA PRO A 86 13.61 8.58 -20.17
C PRO A 86 12.20 8.08 -19.88
N TYR A 87 11.67 8.28 -18.67
CA TYR A 87 10.34 7.79 -18.26
C TYR A 87 9.43 8.92 -17.79
N SER A 88 8.15 8.77 -18.10
CA SER A 88 7.07 9.68 -17.68
C SER A 88 6.32 9.17 -16.45
N GLY A 89 6.36 7.88 -16.13
CA GLY A 89 5.63 7.31 -15.00
C GLY A 89 5.88 5.83 -14.78
N LEU A 90 5.18 5.27 -13.79
CA LEU A 90 5.15 3.84 -13.49
C LEU A 90 3.72 3.31 -13.66
N PHE A 91 3.59 2.01 -13.90
CA PHE A 91 2.30 1.33 -14.01
C PHE A 91 2.34 0.00 -13.26
N ASP A 92 1.40 -0.21 -12.33
CA ASP A 92 1.31 -1.43 -11.54
C ASP A 92 -0.14 -1.92 -11.34
N TYR A 93 -0.33 -2.99 -10.55
CA TYR A 93 -1.65 -3.54 -10.28
C TYR A 93 -2.56 -2.64 -9.43
N ALA A 94 -2.02 -1.67 -8.69
CA ALA A 94 -2.85 -0.68 -8.01
C ALA A 94 -3.48 0.29 -9.01
N ASP A 95 -2.75 0.67 -10.06
CA ASP A 95 -3.28 1.47 -11.16
C ASP A 95 -4.34 0.69 -11.96
N VAL A 96 -4.10 -0.59 -12.22
CA VAL A 96 -5.10 -1.48 -12.83
C VAL A 96 -6.37 -1.52 -11.98
N ASN A 97 -6.24 -1.71 -10.66
CA ASN A 97 -7.39 -1.72 -9.76
C ASN A 97 -8.15 -0.38 -9.79
N ALA A 98 -7.44 0.75 -9.79
CA ALA A 98 -8.04 2.08 -9.87
C ALA A 98 -8.78 2.28 -11.20
N PHE A 99 -8.18 1.88 -12.32
CA PHE A 99 -8.77 1.98 -13.64
C PHE A 99 -10.01 1.09 -13.80
N LEU A 100 -9.94 -0.17 -13.37
CA LEU A 100 -11.09 -1.09 -13.42
C LEU A 100 -12.22 -0.63 -12.49
N THR A 101 -11.88 -0.09 -11.31
CA THR A 101 -12.86 0.49 -10.40
C THR A 101 -13.55 1.68 -11.07
N LEU A 102 -12.79 2.60 -11.67
CA LEU A 102 -13.33 3.75 -12.42
C LEU A 102 -14.28 3.30 -13.53
N ALA A 103 -13.89 2.30 -14.32
CA ALA A 103 -14.72 1.76 -15.39
C ALA A 103 -16.04 1.14 -14.87
N ALA A 104 -15.98 0.46 -13.72
CA ALA A 104 -17.15 -0.15 -13.07
C ALA A 104 -18.08 0.88 -12.41
N THR A 105 -17.54 2.00 -11.92
CA THR A 105 -18.29 3.03 -11.18
C THR A 105 -18.53 4.31 -11.98
N GLN A 106 -18.19 4.35 -13.27
CA GLN A 106 -18.34 5.55 -14.11
C GLN A 106 -19.74 6.19 -14.10
N HIS A 107 -20.79 5.38 -13.87
CA HIS A 107 -22.17 5.86 -13.79
C HIS A 107 -22.47 6.68 -12.52
N ALA A 108 -21.62 6.58 -11.50
CA ALA A 108 -21.70 7.33 -10.25
C ALA A 108 -20.89 8.64 -10.28
N LEU A 109 -20.15 8.91 -11.36
CA LEU A 109 -19.37 10.14 -11.51
C LEU A 109 -20.29 11.31 -11.90
N THR A 110 -20.09 12.42 -11.21
CA THR A 110 -20.77 13.68 -11.53
C THR A 110 -19.91 14.54 -12.47
N PRO A 111 -20.51 15.52 -13.19
CA PRO A 111 -19.73 16.48 -13.98
C PRO A 111 -18.68 17.23 -13.15
N GLU A 112 -18.97 17.54 -11.89
CA GLU A 112 -18.04 18.21 -10.97
C GLU A 112 -16.78 17.35 -10.72
N ASP A 113 -16.94 16.03 -10.54
CA ASP A 113 -15.81 15.10 -10.34
C ASP A 113 -14.86 15.08 -11.57
N LEU A 114 -15.41 15.31 -12.77
CA LEU A 114 -14.67 15.33 -14.04
C LEU A 114 -13.96 16.66 -14.30
N GLU A 115 -14.51 17.76 -13.78
CA GLU A 115 -13.88 19.09 -13.82
C GLU A 115 -12.73 19.20 -12.81
N GLU A 116 -12.87 18.59 -11.63
CA GLU A 116 -11.81 18.56 -10.61
C GLU A 116 -10.59 17.72 -11.04
N ASN A 117 -10.79 16.73 -11.94
CA ASN A 117 -9.72 15.86 -12.42
C ASN A 117 -9.81 15.64 -13.95
N PRO A 118 -9.18 16.52 -14.78
CA PRO A 118 -9.25 16.43 -16.24
C PRO A 118 -8.68 15.12 -16.79
N ARG A 119 -7.74 14.49 -16.07
CA ARG A 119 -7.18 13.20 -16.44
C ARG A 119 -8.24 12.09 -16.45
N LEU A 120 -9.21 12.11 -15.54
CA LEU A 120 -10.32 11.14 -15.56
C LEU A 120 -11.18 11.32 -16.80
N SER A 121 -11.43 12.57 -17.19
CA SER A 121 -12.17 12.89 -18.42
C SER A 121 -11.48 12.33 -19.66
N GLU A 122 -10.16 12.49 -19.77
CA GLU A 122 -9.36 11.93 -20.87
C GLU A 122 -9.43 10.39 -20.92
N ILE A 123 -9.30 9.73 -19.76
CA ILE A 123 -9.41 8.27 -19.66
C ILE A 123 -10.79 7.80 -20.16
N LEU A 124 -11.88 8.45 -19.75
CA LEU A 124 -13.24 8.07 -20.16
C LEU A 124 -13.49 8.30 -21.65
N ILE A 125 -12.94 9.38 -22.23
CA ILE A 125 -13.00 9.64 -23.67
C ILE A 125 -12.22 8.54 -24.42
N ALA A 126 -11.00 8.25 -23.99
CA ALA A 126 -10.15 7.22 -24.58
C ALA A 126 -10.81 5.82 -24.50
N ALA A 127 -11.45 5.51 -23.37
CA ALA A 127 -12.18 4.26 -23.17
C ALA A 127 -13.37 4.13 -24.13
N LYS A 128 -14.08 5.23 -24.45
CA LYS A 128 -15.15 5.23 -25.46
C LYS A 128 -14.63 4.96 -26.86
N SER A 129 -13.40 5.38 -27.17
CA SER A 129 -12.74 5.04 -28.45
C SER A 129 -12.16 3.62 -28.49
N GLY A 130 -12.16 2.89 -27.38
CA GLY A 130 -11.67 1.51 -27.31
C GLY A 130 -10.15 1.36 -27.20
N HIS A 131 -9.42 2.46 -27.00
CA HIS A 131 -7.97 2.46 -26.78
C HIS A 131 -7.64 3.45 -25.67
N VAL A 132 -7.15 2.96 -24.53
CA VAL A 132 -6.68 3.80 -23.43
C VAL A 132 -5.16 3.71 -23.35
N PRO A 133 -4.42 4.79 -23.68
CA PRO A 133 -2.98 4.85 -23.51
C PRO A 133 -2.56 4.65 -22.05
N VAL A 134 -1.52 3.84 -21.82
CA VAL A 134 -1.03 3.50 -20.47
C VAL A 134 -0.53 4.74 -19.73
N HIS A 135 0.00 5.75 -20.42
CA HIS A 135 0.44 7.00 -19.79
C HIS A 135 -0.71 7.74 -19.06
N LEU A 136 -1.96 7.54 -19.49
CA LEU A 136 -3.12 8.12 -18.81
C LEU A 136 -3.46 7.38 -17.52
N VAL A 137 -3.00 6.15 -17.35
CA VAL A 137 -3.34 5.29 -16.20
C VAL A 137 -2.16 5.08 -15.25
N GLY A 138 -0.91 5.33 -15.66
CA GLY A 138 0.26 5.21 -14.79
C GLY A 138 0.21 6.12 -13.56
N ASP A 139 0.34 5.56 -12.36
CA ASP A 139 0.15 6.24 -11.07
C ASP A 139 -1.27 6.82 -10.89
N LEU A 140 -2.30 6.23 -11.52
CA LEU A 140 -3.72 6.57 -11.27
C LEU A 140 -4.14 6.25 -9.83
N SER A 141 -3.45 5.30 -9.18
CA SER A 141 -3.67 4.96 -7.78
C SER A 141 -2.97 5.93 -6.80
N ASP A 142 -2.18 6.87 -7.31
CA ASP A 142 -1.25 7.76 -6.61
C ASP A 142 -0.21 7.01 -5.73
N LYS A 143 -0.02 5.68 -5.91
CA LYS A 143 0.78 4.77 -5.02
C LYS A 143 2.21 4.56 -5.48
N ASN A 144 2.48 4.88 -6.73
CA ASN A 144 3.69 4.51 -7.42
C ASN A 144 4.25 5.74 -8.13
N PRO A 145 4.50 6.85 -7.39
CA PRO A 145 5.13 8.01 -7.98
C PRO A 145 6.50 7.62 -8.53
N LEU A 146 6.83 8.12 -9.71
CA LEU A 146 8.14 7.89 -10.32
C LEU A 146 9.23 8.56 -9.49
N VAL A 147 9.99 7.74 -8.76
CA VAL A 147 11.19 8.17 -8.03
C VAL A 147 12.42 7.58 -8.70
N LEU A 148 13.38 8.45 -8.99
CA LEU A 148 14.63 8.14 -9.68
C LEU A 148 15.78 8.55 -8.78
N LEU A 149 16.63 7.60 -8.40
CA LEU A 149 17.84 7.84 -7.64
C LEU A 149 19.07 7.71 -8.56
N GLN A 150 20.05 8.57 -8.30
CA GLN A 150 21.32 8.60 -9.02
C GLN A 150 22.18 7.37 -8.69
N HIS A 151 23.21 7.12 -9.50
CA HIS A 151 24.11 5.96 -9.38
C HIS A 151 24.89 5.90 -8.06
N ASP A 152 25.08 7.03 -7.39
CA ASP A 152 25.81 7.18 -6.13
C ASP A 152 24.90 7.03 -4.89
N ALA A 153 23.59 6.94 -5.10
CA ALA A 153 22.60 6.76 -4.04
C ALA A 153 22.86 5.51 -3.19
N THR A 154 22.40 5.57 -1.96
CA THR A 154 22.74 4.65 -0.89
C THR A 154 21.51 3.96 -0.31
N LEU A 155 21.72 3.00 0.58
CA LEU A 155 20.64 2.38 1.36
C LEU A 155 19.84 3.44 2.14
N LEU A 156 20.50 4.49 2.66
CA LEU A 156 19.83 5.57 3.39
C LEU A 156 18.85 6.35 2.49
N ASP A 157 19.20 6.57 1.22
CA ASP A 157 18.34 7.24 0.25
C ASP A 157 17.09 6.41 -0.06
N LEU A 158 17.27 5.10 -0.26
CA LEU A 158 16.15 4.16 -0.41
C LEU A 158 15.25 4.16 0.82
N LEU A 159 15.86 4.09 2.00
CA LEU A 159 15.14 4.08 3.27
C LEU A 159 14.31 5.36 3.46
N GLN A 160 14.87 6.51 3.08
CA GLN A 160 14.18 7.79 3.12
C GLN A 160 12.96 7.85 2.20
N VAL A 161 13.04 7.22 1.03
CA VAL A 161 11.94 7.15 0.06
C VAL A 161 10.87 6.16 0.53
N PHE A 162 11.24 4.92 0.81
CA PHE A 162 10.30 3.85 1.14
C PHE A 162 9.61 4.04 2.50
N SER A 163 10.27 4.67 3.48
CA SER A 163 9.65 4.99 4.77
C SER A 163 8.47 5.97 4.66
N ARG A 164 8.25 6.58 3.48
CA ARG A 164 7.16 7.52 3.21
C ARG A 164 6.00 6.88 2.44
N GLY A 165 6.14 5.62 2.01
CA GLY A 165 5.09 4.84 1.35
C GLY A 165 5.27 4.60 -0.14
N THR A 166 6.37 5.05 -0.75
CA THR A 166 6.72 4.66 -2.12
C THR A 166 7.09 3.17 -2.13
N HIS A 167 6.64 2.43 -3.15
CA HIS A 167 6.89 0.99 -3.24
C HIS A 167 8.11 0.62 -4.09
N ARG A 168 8.48 1.50 -5.04
CA ARG A 168 9.53 1.21 -6.04
C ARG A 168 10.32 2.46 -6.37
N VAL A 169 11.61 2.27 -6.63
CA VAL A 169 12.55 3.32 -7.02
C VAL A 169 13.37 2.83 -8.20
N LEU A 170 13.54 3.67 -9.22
CA LEU A 170 14.46 3.41 -10.32
C LEU A 170 15.85 3.90 -9.95
N ILE A 171 16.86 3.11 -10.30
CA ILE A 171 18.27 3.45 -10.07
C ILE A 171 18.91 3.76 -11.41
N GLU A 172 19.62 4.89 -11.50
CA GLU A 172 20.44 5.23 -12.67
C GLU A 172 21.84 4.63 -12.57
N THR A 173 22.42 4.35 -13.73
CA THR A 173 23.84 4.08 -13.94
C THR A 173 24.62 5.39 -14.02
N GLU A 174 25.95 5.32 -13.95
CA GLU A 174 26.84 6.48 -14.11
C GLU A 174 26.61 7.24 -15.43
N ASP A 175 26.19 6.53 -16.48
CA ASP A 175 25.86 7.10 -17.79
C ASP A 175 24.50 7.81 -17.84
N GLY A 176 23.78 7.90 -16.71
CA GLY A 176 22.40 8.44 -16.64
C GLY A 176 21.36 7.51 -17.28
N ARG A 177 21.73 6.26 -17.57
CA ARG A 177 20.80 5.24 -18.07
C ARG A 177 20.19 4.46 -16.90
N PRO A 178 18.93 4.06 -16.97
CA PRO A 178 18.28 3.36 -15.87
C PRO A 178 18.76 1.90 -15.80
N ALA A 179 19.22 1.48 -14.62
CA ALA A 179 19.83 0.19 -14.35
C ALA A 179 18.80 -0.90 -14.00
N GLY A 180 17.76 -0.52 -13.27
CA GLY A 180 16.77 -1.44 -12.70
C GLY A 180 15.93 -0.77 -11.62
N MET A 181 15.14 -1.58 -10.93
CA MET A 181 14.31 -1.12 -9.82
C MET A 181 14.71 -1.77 -8.49
N VAL A 182 14.58 -1.00 -7.42
CA VAL A 182 14.56 -1.49 -6.05
C VAL A 182 13.13 -1.42 -5.52
N SER A 183 12.66 -2.47 -4.85
CA SER A 183 11.38 -2.50 -4.13
C SER A 183 11.54 -2.32 -2.61
N ASP A 184 10.50 -1.80 -1.97
CA ASP A 184 10.44 -1.67 -0.51
C ASP A 184 10.56 -3.03 0.19
N LEU A 185 9.91 -4.06 -0.34
CA LEU A 185 9.97 -5.41 0.20
C LEU A 185 11.36 -6.06 0.03
N SER A 186 12.08 -5.80 -1.05
CA SER A 186 13.46 -6.29 -1.21
C SER A 186 14.41 -5.65 -0.19
N LEU A 187 14.20 -4.38 0.15
CA LEU A 187 14.94 -3.72 1.24
C LEU A 187 14.63 -4.35 2.60
N VAL A 188 13.37 -4.72 2.89
CA VAL A 188 13.02 -5.51 4.09
C VAL A 188 13.75 -6.85 4.10
N GLY A 189 13.80 -7.54 2.96
CA GLY A 189 14.55 -8.79 2.79
C GLY A 189 16.05 -8.61 3.04
N TRP A 190 16.63 -7.51 2.57
CA TRP A 190 18.03 -7.18 2.83
C TRP A 190 18.30 -7.02 4.33
N PHE A 191 17.44 -6.29 5.06
CA PHE A 191 17.58 -6.14 6.51
C PHE A 191 17.44 -7.46 7.27
N LEU A 192 16.57 -8.37 6.81
CA LEU A 192 16.48 -9.72 7.39
C LEU A 192 17.78 -10.51 7.19
N ALA A 193 18.36 -10.44 5.99
CA ALA A 193 19.57 -11.19 5.65
C ALA A 193 20.81 -10.71 6.41
N HIS A 194 20.88 -9.42 6.74
CA HIS A 194 22.05 -8.78 7.36
C HIS A 194 21.82 -8.38 8.82
N CYS A 195 20.72 -8.82 9.44
CA CYS A 195 20.38 -8.37 10.80
C CYS A 195 21.47 -8.69 11.83
N ASN A 196 22.16 -9.83 11.67
CA ASN A 196 23.21 -10.28 12.56
C ASN A 196 24.48 -9.41 12.50
N ASP A 197 24.68 -8.65 11.42
CA ASP A 197 25.80 -7.72 11.26
C ASP A 197 25.61 -6.44 12.11
N TYR A 198 24.38 -6.20 12.58
CA TYR A 198 23.98 -4.99 13.28
C TYR A 198 23.26 -5.34 14.60
N PRO A 199 23.96 -5.40 15.75
CA PRO A 199 23.37 -5.84 17.03
C PRO A 199 22.09 -5.09 17.44
N ASN A 200 22.00 -3.79 17.20
CA ASN A 200 20.82 -2.99 17.49
C ASN A 200 19.63 -3.28 16.57
N LEU A 201 19.91 -3.61 15.30
CA LEU A 201 18.89 -4.09 14.37
C LEU A 201 18.41 -5.46 14.81
N HIS A 202 19.32 -6.39 15.07
CA HIS A 202 19.00 -7.73 15.56
C HIS A 202 18.10 -7.68 16.80
N SER A 203 18.49 -6.92 17.82
CA SER A 203 17.68 -6.75 19.04
C SER A 203 16.30 -6.16 18.77
N THR A 204 16.19 -5.20 17.84
CA THR A 204 14.89 -4.64 17.42
C THR A 204 14.02 -5.67 16.71
N LEU A 205 14.63 -6.54 15.90
CA LEU A 205 13.95 -7.60 15.16
C LEU A 205 13.48 -8.72 16.09
N GLU A 206 14.23 -9.06 17.14
CA GLU A 206 13.84 -10.07 18.13
C GLU A 206 12.73 -9.61 19.07
N ALA A 207 12.59 -8.29 19.29
CA ALA A 207 11.57 -7.74 20.16
C ALA A 207 10.14 -8.09 19.70
N ALA A 208 9.26 -8.30 20.67
CA ALA A 208 7.86 -8.62 20.42
C ALA A 208 7.13 -7.42 19.81
N ILE A 209 6.19 -7.67 18.89
CA ILE A 209 5.37 -6.65 18.24
C ILE A 209 4.71 -5.71 19.26
N ALA A 210 4.20 -6.26 20.37
CA ALA A 210 3.58 -5.48 21.44
C ALA A 210 4.51 -4.42 22.07
N GLN A 211 5.82 -4.65 22.07
CA GLN A 211 6.82 -3.76 22.68
C GLN A 211 7.22 -2.62 21.76
N LEU A 212 7.04 -2.78 20.45
CA LEU A 212 7.58 -1.86 19.44
C LEU A 212 6.62 -0.73 19.07
N GLY A 213 5.32 -0.87 19.36
CA GLY A 213 4.30 0.13 19.02
C GLY A 213 4.15 0.37 17.50
N LEU A 214 4.53 -0.61 16.67
CA LEU A 214 4.61 -0.48 15.21
C LEU A 214 3.29 -0.73 14.48
N TYR A 215 2.30 -1.32 15.13
CA TYR A 215 1.05 -1.68 14.49
C TYR A 215 0.01 -0.57 14.63
N THR A 216 -0.83 -0.42 13.60
CA THR A 216 -1.98 0.49 13.67
C THR A 216 -3.22 -0.27 14.13
N ASN A 217 -3.95 0.27 15.10
CA ASN A 217 -5.15 -0.36 15.67
C ASN A 217 -6.35 -0.38 14.71
N HIS A 218 -6.26 0.29 13.55
CA HIS A 218 -7.36 0.39 12.59
C HIS A 218 -7.13 -0.58 11.42
N VAL A 219 -7.70 -1.77 11.53
CA VAL A 219 -7.69 -2.76 10.45
C VAL A 219 -8.93 -2.55 9.59
N VAL A 220 -8.72 -2.34 8.28
CA VAL A 220 -9.81 -2.38 7.31
C VAL A 220 -10.03 -3.83 6.92
N SER A 221 -11.26 -4.30 7.09
CA SER A 221 -11.66 -5.66 6.74
C SER A 221 -12.99 -5.69 6.01
N LEU A 222 -13.20 -6.76 5.25
CA LEU A 222 -14.45 -7.09 4.58
C LEU A 222 -14.91 -8.51 4.95
N PRO A 223 -16.21 -8.74 5.17
CA PRO A 223 -16.78 -10.07 5.28
C PRO A 223 -16.53 -10.91 4.01
N ALA A 224 -16.34 -12.23 4.16
CA ALA A 224 -16.08 -13.13 3.03
C ALA A 224 -17.24 -13.27 2.02
N ASP A 225 -18.45 -12.90 2.40
CA ASP A 225 -19.64 -12.86 1.54
C ASP A 225 -19.81 -11.52 0.80
N SER A 226 -18.96 -10.52 1.09
CA SER A 226 -18.87 -9.29 0.28
C SER A 226 -18.35 -9.61 -1.12
N VAL A 227 -18.65 -8.75 -2.10
CA VAL A 227 -18.26 -8.98 -3.50
C VAL A 227 -16.89 -8.37 -3.82
N LEU A 228 -16.23 -8.90 -4.84
CA LEU A 228 -14.90 -8.45 -5.29
C LEU A 228 -14.84 -6.94 -5.56
N LEU A 229 -15.88 -6.37 -6.17
CA LEU A 229 -15.95 -4.93 -6.47
C LEU A 229 -15.86 -4.06 -5.20
N ASP A 230 -16.37 -4.52 -4.06
CA ASP A 230 -16.29 -3.76 -2.81
C ASP A 230 -14.86 -3.74 -2.26
N ALA A 231 -14.12 -4.84 -2.40
CA ALA A 231 -12.69 -4.86 -2.08
C ALA A 231 -11.90 -3.93 -3.00
N MET A 232 -12.18 -3.94 -4.32
CA MET A 232 -11.52 -3.05 -5.28
C MET A 232 -11.71 -1.57 -4.92
N LYS A 233 -12.95 -1.17 -4.59
CA LYS A 233 -13.28 0.19 -4.14
C LYS A 233 -12.54 0.57 -2.88
N ILE A 234 -12.63 -0.26 -1.83
CA ILE A 234 -11.98 0.03 -0.54
C ILE A 234 -10.45 0.15 -0.69
N LEU A 235 -9.82 -0.73 -1.48
CA LEU A 235 -8.37 -0.69 -1.71
C LEU A 235 -7.95 0.60 -2.44
N SER A 236 -8.78 1.08 -3.38
CA SER A 236 -8.56 2.33 -4.10
C SER A 236 -8.79 3.54 -3.19
N GLU A 237 -9.99 3.67 -2.61
CA GLU A 237 -10.41 4.83 -1.80
C GLU A 237 -9.59 5.00 -0.52
N GLN A 238 -9.26 3.92 0.18
CA GLN A 238 -8.44 3.98 1.39
C GLN A 238 -6.94 3.96 1.10
N GLY A 239 -6.55 3.81 -0.18
CA GLY A 239 -5.14 3.75 -0.58
C GLY A 239 -4.40 2.56 0.04
N LEU A 240 -5.06 1.39 0.15
CA LEU A 240 -4.51 0.18 0.75
C LEU A 240 -3.94 -0.77 -0.32
N SER A 241 -2.86 -1.47 0.00
CA SER A 241 -2.29 -2.52 -0.86
C SER A 241 -3.03 -3.87 -0.71
N SER A 242 -3.62 -4.11 0.46
CA SER A 242 -4.45 -5.27 0.75
C SER A 242 -5.48 -5.00 1.85
N VAL A 243 -6.52 -5.83 1.91
CA VAL A 243 -7.62 -5.79 2.87
C VAL A 243 -7.77 -7.15 3.56
N ALA A 244 -8.08 -7.13 4.86
CA ALA A 244 -8.36 -8.36 5.61
C ALA A 244 -9.74 -8.92 5.23
N ILE A 245 -9.84 -10.22 5.00
CA ILE A 245 -11.11 -10.90 4.79
C ILE A 245 -11.45 -11.69 6.04
N VAL A 246 -12.63 -11.43 6.61
CA VAL A 246 -13.09 -12.02 7.86
C VAL A 246 -14.29 -12.92 7.66
N ASN A 247 -14.43 -13.88 8.57
CA ASN A 247 -15.63 -14.71 8.65
C ASN A 247 -16.82 -13.83 9.09
N PRO A 248 -17.93 -13.82 8.33
CA PRO A 248 -19.11 -13.02 8.67
C PRO A 248 -19.75 -13.36 10.02
N LEU A 249 -19.56 -14.60 10.52
CA LEU A 249 -20.22 -15.08 11.74
C LEU A 249 -19.52 -14.63 13.03
N ASP A 250 -18.19 -14.72 13.07
CA ASP A 250 -17.38 -14.51 14.28
C ASP A 250 -16.36 -13.36 14.13
N GLY A 251 -16.21 -12.81 12.92
CA GLY A 251 -15.25 -11.74 12.64
C GLY A 251 -13.78 -12.17 12.65
N TYR A 252 -13.48 -13.47 12.67
CA TYR A 252 -12.10 -13.97 12.63
C TYR A 252 -11.49 -13.79 11.25
N LEU A 253 -10.19 -13.48 11.21
CA LEU A 253 -9.44 -13.37 9.96
C LEU A 253 -9.40 -14.73 9.22
N LEU A 254 -9.90 -14.75 7.99
CA LEU A 254 -9.84 -15.89 7.08
C LEU A 254 -8.66 -15.79 6.12
N SER A 255 -8.46 -14.60 5.52
CA SER A 255 -7.40 -14.37 4.55
C SER A 255 -7.18 -12.89 4.27
N ALA A 256 -6.43 -12.58 3.22
CA ALA A 256 -6.22 -11.24 2.71
C ALA A 256 -6.45 -11.22 1.20
N VAL A 257 -6.88 -10.07 0.68
CA VAL A 257 -6.96 -9.82 -0.77
C VAL A 257 -6.16 -8.56 -1.09
N SER A 258 -5.22 -8.65 -2.03
CA SER A 258 -4.38 -7.54 -2.49
C SER A 258 -4.76 -7.05 -3.88
N VAL A 259 -4.30 -5.85 -4.22
CA VAL A 259 -4.42 -5.32 -5.60
C VAL A 259 -3.72 -6.21 -6.63
N THR A 260 -2.63 -6.88 -6.25
CA THR A 260 -1.92 -7.84 -7.09
C THR A 260 -2.77 -9.08 -7.37
N ASP A 261 -3.44 -9.62 -6.35
CA ASP A 261 -4.34 -10.78 -6.49
C ASP A 261 -5.50 -10.44 -7.43
N ILE A 262 -6.11 -9.26 -7.22
CA ILE A 262 -7.17 -8.71 -8.08
C ILE A 262 -6.66 -8.60 -9.52
N GLY A 263 -5.53 -7.96 -9.73
CA GLY A 263 -4.97 -7.77 -11.06
C GLY A 263 -4.72 -9.10 -11.79
N LYS A 264 -4.09 -10.07 -11.12
CA LYS A 264 -3.75 -11.36 -11.71
C LYS A 264 -4.96 -12.22 -12.10
N ILE A 265 -6.09 -12.08 -11.41
CA ILE A 265 -7.29 -12.89 -11.68
C ILE A 265 -8.31 -12.13 -12.54
N VAL A 266 -8.48 -10.84 -12.30
CA VAL A 266 -9.48 -10.02 -13.01
C VAL A 266 -9.01 -9.68 -14.42
N VAL A 267 -7.72 -9.37 -14.65
CA VAL A 267 -7.22 -9.02 -15.99
C VAL A 267 -7.44 -10.14 -17.00
N PRO A 268 -7.11 -11.42 -16.71
CA PRO A 268 -7.39 -12.51 -17.65
C PRO A 268 -8.88 -12.88 -17.74
N SER A 269 -9.72 -12.38 -16.84
CA SER A 269 -11.13 -12.73 -16.80
C SER A 269 -11.89 -12.11 -17.97
N GLN A 270 -12.54 -12.96 -18.76
CA GLN A 270 -13.33 -12.53 -19.91
C GLN A 270 -14.78 -12.11 -19.53
N SER A 271 -15.16 -12.23 -18.26
CA SER A 271 -16.53 -11.99 -17.80
C SER A 271 -16.57 -10.95 -16.68
N LYS A 272 -17.45 -9.95 -16.84
CA LYS A 272 -17.75 -8.97 -15.78
C LYS A 272 -18.34 -9.59 -14.52
N ALA A 273 -18.83 -10.84 -14.59
CA ALA A 273 -19.32 -11.56 -13.42
C ALA A 273 -18.26 -11.74 -12.34
N ILE A 274 -16.96 -11.69 -12.68
CA ILE A 274 -15.85 -11.75 -11.72
C ILE A 274 -15.97 -10.66 -10.64
N LEU A 275 -16.50 -9.48 -10.99
CA LEU A 275 -16.66 -8.35 -10.07
C LEU A 275 -17.71 -8.60 -8.99
N THR A 276 -18.62 -9.56 -9.22
CA THR A 276 -19.69 -9.94 -8.29
C THR A 276 -19.40 -11.24 -7.53
N VAL A 277 -18.22 -11.85 -7.75
CA VAL A 277 -17.83 -13.07 -7.03
C VAL A 277 -17.65 -12.75 -5.54
N PRO A 278 -18.19 -13.58 -4.63
CA PRO A 278 -17.93 -13.47 -3.20
C PRO A 278 -16.44 -13.59 -2.89
N LEU A 279 -15.93 -12.77 -1.97
CA LEU A 279 -14.50 -12.75 -1.62
C LEU A 279 -14.00 -14.10 -1.11
N GLY A 280 -14.83 -14.89 -0.42
CA GLY A 280 -14.50 -16.25 0.01
C GLY A 280 -14.21 -17.20 -1.16
N ASP A 281 -14.93 -17.07 -2.27
CA ASP A 281 -14.70 -17.86 -3.49
C ASP A 281 -13.52 -17.31 -4.30
N PHE A 282 -13.35 -15.98 -4.30
CA PHE A 282 -12.18 -15.34 -4.90
C PHE A 282 -10.87 -15.79 -4.21
N ILE A 283 -10.87 -15.92 -2.88
CA ILE A 283 -9.73 -16.44 -2.12
C ILE A 283 -9.35 -17.86 -2.55
N LYS A 284 -10.31 -18.72 -2.90
CA LYS A 284 -10.01 -20.07 -3.38
C LYS A 284 -9.23 -20.01 -4.68
N GLN A 285 -9.58 -19.11 -5.61
CA GLN A 285 -8.87 -18.91 -6.87
C GLN A 285 -7.44 -18.38 -6.66
N ILE A 286 -7.22 -17.48 -5.70
CA ILE A 286 -5.87 -17.02 -5.33
C ILE A 286 -4.99 -18.20 -4.88
N LYS A 287 -5.59 -19.12 -4.13
CA LYS A 287 -4.88 -20.22 -3.48
C LYS A 287 -4.73 -21.46 -4.36
N GLU A 288 -5.55 -21.60 -5.39
CA GLU A 288 -5.57 -22.77 -6.29
C GLU A 288 -4.19 -23.14 -6.87
N PRO A 289 -3.31 -22.20 -7.27
CA PRO A 289 -1.97 -22.55 -7.76
C PRO A 289 -1.04 -23.10 -6.68
N ALA A 290 -1.27 -22.77 -5.40
CA ALA A 290 -0.43 -23.20 -4.30
C ALA A 290 -0.83 -24.61 -3.84
N GLY A 291 0.03 -25.60 -4.11
CA GLY A 291 -0.23 -27.00 -3.76
C GLY A 291 -0.82 -27.85 -4.89
N ALA A 292 -1.09 -27.26 -6.06
CA ALA A 292 -1.56 -27.99 -7.24
C ALA A 292 -0.50 -28.97 -7.79
N ASP A 293 0.78 -28.59 -7.72
CA ASP A 293 1.89 -29.36 -8.32
C ASP A 293 2.55 -30.35 -7.34
N ASP A 294 2.56 -30.06 -6.03
CA ASP A 294 3.25 -30.87 -5.02
C ASP A 294 2.31 -31.51 -3.98
N GLY A 295 1.00 -31.23 -4.04
CA GLY A 295 0.00 -31.74 -3.10
C GLY A 295 0.16 -31.21 -1.67
N VAL A 296 1.06 -30.25 -1.45
CA VAL A 296 1.30 -29.63 -0.14
C VAL A 296 0.50 -28.34 -0.09
N ASP A 297 -0.58 -28.36 0.69
CA ASP A 297 -1.40 -27.17 0.91
C ASP A 297 -0.58 -26.11 1.68
N ARG A 298 -0.11 -25.09 0.97
CA ARG A 298 0.64 -23.96 1.53
C ARG A 298 -0.28 -22.76 1.60
N TYR A 299 -0.97 -22.60 2.73
CA TYR A 299 -1.72 -21.37 2.99
C TYR A 299 -0.78 -20.26 3.47
N PRO A 300 -0.67 -19.13 2.75
CA PRO A 300 0.03 -17.98 3.27
C PRO A 300 -0.71 -17.47 4.52
N VAL A 301 -0.02 -17.52 5.66
CA VAL A 301 -0.55 -17.04 6.93
C VAL A 301 -0.23 -15.56 7.08
N TYR A 302 -1.19 -14.70 6.76
CA TYR A 302 -1.06 -13.24 6.89
C TYR A 302 -1.25 -12.71 8.31
N ALA A 303 -1.22 -13.56 9.33
CA ALA A 303 -1.48 -13.22 10.72
C ALA A 303 -0.23 -13.35 11.60
N VAL A 304 -0.07 -12.47 12.58
CA VAL A 304 0.95 -12.56 13.64
C VAL A 304 0.34 -12.25 15.00
N GLY A 305 0.87 -12.86 16.05
CA GLY A 305 0.46 -12.58 17.43
C GLY A 305 1.19 -11.37 18.00
N LEU A 306 0.64 -10.78 19.07
CA LEU A 306 1.29 -9.67 19.78
C LEU A 306 2.63 -10.06 20.43
N SER A 307 2.79 -11.34 20.78
CA SER A 307 4.02 -11.94 21.30
C SER A 307 5.02 -12.33 20.22
N SER A 308 4.61 -12.37 18.95
CA SER A 308 5.52 -12.68 17.84
C SER A 308 6.58 -11.59 17.70
N SER A 309 7.80 -11.99 17.30
CA SER A 309 8.88 -11.04 17.03
C SER A 309 8.62 -10.24 15.75
N LEU A 310 9.22 -9.05 15.64
CA LEU A 310 9.20 -8.28 14.40
C LEU A 310 9.85 -9.06 13.25
N MET A 311 10.92 -9.82 13.53
CA MET A 311 11.59 -10.69 12.57
C MET A 311 10.61 -11.69 11.93
N PHE A 312 9.76 -12.33 12.74
CA PHE A 312 8.76 -13.27 12.24
C PHE A 312 7.72 -12.59 11.35
N ALA A 313 7.28 -11.37 11.71
CA ALA A 313 6.39 -10.58 10.86
C ALA A 313 7.03 -10.20 9.53
N MET A 314 8.29 -9.77 9.53
CA MET A 314 9.06 -9.45 8.33
C MET A 314 9.26 -10.68 7.44
N GLN A 315 9.59 -11.84 8.04
CA GLN A 315 9.70 -13.10 7.31
C GLN A 315 8.39 -13.45 6.60
N LYS A 316 7.24 -13.25 7.27
CA LYS A 316 5.93 -13.45 6.64
C LYS A 316 5.67 -12.48 5.49
N LEU A 317 5.99 -11.19 5.65
CA LEU A 317 5.85 -10.20 4.57
C LEU A 317 6.64 -10.66 3.33
N VAL A 318 7.92 -11.01 3.50
CA VAL A 318 8.79 -11.43 2.39
C VAL A 318 8.34 -12.77 1.80
N ALA A 319 8.09 -13.78 2.63
CA ALA A 319 7.73 -15.13 2.17
C ALA A 319 6.38 -15.19 1.44
N THR A 320 5.46 -14.29 1.76
CA THR A 320 4.14 -14.21 1.12
C THR A 320 4.04 -13.12 0.06
N ASN A 321 5.14 -12.40 -0.22
CA ASN A 321 5.17 -11.22 -1.08
C ASN A 321 4.07 -10.20 -0.72
N ALA A 322 3.77 -10.08 0.59
CA ALA A 322 2.72 -9.23 1.11
C ALA A 322 3.29 -7.92 1.62
N HIS A 323 2.55 -6.84 1.40
CA HIS A 323 2.91 -5.52 1.93
C HIS A 323 2.36 -5.28 3.34
N ARG A 324 1.53 -6.19 3.85
CA ARG A 324 0.85 -6.09 5.15
C ARG A 324 0.67 -7.47 5.77
N VAL A 325 0.86 -7.54 7.08
CA VAL A 325 0.44 -8.66 7.94
C VAL A 325 -0.47 -8.12 9.04
N PHE A 326 -1.46 -8.91 9.41
CA PHE A 326 -2.47 -8.56 10.39
C PHE A 326 -2.06 -9.07 11.77
N VAL A 327 -2.11 -8.19 12.76
CA VAL A 327 -1.94 -8.56 14.16
C VAL A 327 -3.28 -9.10 14.64
N ALA A 328 -3.29 -10.37 15.03
CA ALA A 328 -4.48 -11.06 15.51
C ALA A 328 -4.20 -11.68 16.88
N GLU A 329 -5.23 -11.76 17.72
CA GLU A 329 -5.19 -12.62 18.89
C GLU A 329 -5.31 -14.09 18.45
N GLU A 330 -4.46 -14.93 19.04
CA GLU A 330 -4.65 -16.38 18.96
C GLU A 330 -5.97 -16.72 19.66
N ALA A 331 -6.79 -17.52 18.98
CA ALA A 331 -7.98 -18.07 19.61
C ALA A 331 -7.51 -18.99 20.75
N MET A 332 -7.74 -18.61 22.01
CA MET A 332 -7.78 -19.61 23.07
C MET A 332 -8.96 -20.53 22.75
N GLU A 333 -8.68 -21.81 22.48
CA GLU A 333 -9.63 -22.82 22.01
C GLU A 333 -10.90 -22.97 22.89
N GLU A 334 -10.93 -22.38 24.09
CA GLU A 334 -12.00 -22.56 25.08
C GLU A 334 -13.04 -21.43 25.18
N GLN A 335 -13.00 -20.39 24.33
CA GLN A 335 -13.94 -19.25 24.46
C GLN A 335 -14.67 -18.86 23.16
N CYS A 336 -15.34 -19.83 22.53
CA CYS A 336 -16.48 -19.52 21.66
C CYS A 336 -17.72 -19.19 22.51
N LEU A 337 -17.72 -18.02 23.13
CA LEU A 337 -18.95 -17.41 23.66
C LEU A 337 -19.58 -16.57 22.55
N VAL A 338 -20.89 -16.77 22.36
CA VAL A 338 -21.73 -15.95 21.47
C VAL A 338 -21.53 -14.47 21.82
N GLY A 339 -20.92 -13.70 20.92
CA GLY A 339 -20.71 -12.26 21.07
C GLY A 339 -19.25 -11.79 21.16
N THR A 340 -18.24 -12.66 20.97
CA THR A 340 -16.85 -12.22 20.87
C THR A 340 -16.62 -11.38 19.61
N ARG A 341 -16.07 -10.17 19.80
CA ARG A 341 -15.58 -9.31 18.73
C ARG A 341 -14.40 -10.01 18.05
N GLY A 342 -14.32 -9.95 16.71
CA GLY A 342 -13.28 -10.59 15.90
C GLY A 342 -11.85 -10.42 16.42
N ASN A 343 -10.95 -11.30 15.97
CA ASN A 343 -9.60 -11.44 16.55
C ASN A 343 -8.57 -10.40 16.06
N LEU A 344 -8.92 -9.54 15.11
CA LEU A 344 -8.03 -8.52 14.57
C LEU A 344 -7.75 -7.41 15.58
N ARG A 345 -6.48 -7.12 15.82
CA ARG A 345 -5.99 -6.07 16.74
C ARG A 345 -5.22 -4.97 16.04
N GLY A 346 -4.59 -5.27 14.90
CA GLY A 346 -3.87 -4.27 14.14
C GLY A 346 -3.32 -4.76 12.83
N VAL A 347 -2.54 -3.91 12.17
CA VAL A 347 -1.82 -4.24 10.94
C VAL A 347 -0.42 -3.66 11.00
N ILE A 348 0.55 -4.43 10.52
CA ILE A 348 1.94 -4.02 10.29
C ILE A 348 2.17 -4.04 8.78
N SER A 349 2.61 -2.92 8.22
CA SER A 349 2.97 -2.80 6.82
C SER A 349 4.48 -2.71 6.61
N VAL A 350 4.94 -2.96 5.39
CA VAL A 350 6.33 -2.72 4.97
C VAL A 350 6.78 -1.28 5.31
N VAL A 351 5.90 -0.30 5.12
CA VAL A 351 6.17 1.11 5.45
C VAL A 351 6.41 1.32 6.94
N ASP A 352 5.63 0.65 7.81
CA ASP A 352 5.81 0.75 9.26
C ASP A 352 7.17 0.18 9.70
N VAL A 353 7.58 -0.94 9.08
CA VAL A 353 8.89 -1.56 9.31
C VAL A 353 10.02 -0.64 8.86
N LEU A 354 9.97 -0.15 7.62
CA LEU A 354 11.02 0.71 7.08
C LEU A 354 11.10 2.06 7.78
N ALA A 355 9.97 2.61 8.24
CA ALA A 355 9.97 3.81 9.06
C ALA A 355 10.64 3.61 10.42
N ARG A 356 10.53 2.41 11.01
CA ARG A 356 11.28 2.10 12.24
C ARG A 356 12.77 2.13 12.00
N PHE A 357 13.26 1.52 10.91
CA PHE A 357 14.69 1.51 10.60
C PHE A 357 15.20 2.90 10.21
N ALA A 358 14.40 3.68 9.50
CA ALA A 358 14.70 5.08 9.22
C ALA A 358 14.86 5.89 10.52
N THR A 359 13.99 5.66 11.52
CA THR A 359 14.11 6.29 12.84
C THR A 359 15.41 5.88 13.54
N MET A 360 15.84 4.62 13.44
CA MET A 360 17.13 4.17 13.98
C MET A 360 18.33 4.89 13.34
N ALA A 361 18.21 5.21 12.04
CA ALA A 361 19.18 6.00 11.29
C ALA A 361 19.00 7.53 11.47
N SER A 362 18.18 7.98 12.42
CA SER A 362 17.88 9.41 12.65
C SER A 362 17.28 10.13 11.44
N ILE A 363 16.63 9.39 10.54
CA ILE A 363 15.90 9.95 9.40
C ILE A 363 14.50 10.32 9.89
N GLU A 364 14.09 11.57 9.64
CA GLU A 364 12.72 11.99 9.97
C GLU A 364 11.71 11.27 9.06
N THR A 365 10.77 10.57 9.69
CA THR A 365 9.73 9.82 8.99
C THR A 365 8.34 10.26 9.38
N ASP A 366 7.47 10.25 8.38
CA ASP A 366 6.03 10.33 8.56
C ASP A 366 5.37 9.21 7.75
N PRO A 367 5.17 8.02 8.34
CA PRO A 367 4.65 6.84 7.64
C PRO A 367 3.27 7.06 7.01
N ARG A 368 2.52 8.04 7.55
CA ARG A 368 1.17 8.39 7.09
C ARG A 368 1.17 9.57 6.12
N ARG A 369 2.33 10.10 5.71
CA ARG A 369 2.43 11.28 4.84
C ARG A 369 1.64 11.09 3.55
N MET A 370 1.90 10.00 2.82
CA MET A 370 1.19 9.69 1.58
C MET A 370 -0.30 9.47 1.81
N GLN A 371 -0.68 8.78 2.89
CA GLN A 371 -2.09 8.57 3.21
C GLN A 371 -2.81 9.89 3.52
N ARG A 372 -2.17 10.83 4.21
CA ARG A 372 -2.74 12.17 4.49
C ARG A 372 -2.78 13.04 3.24
N HIS A 373 -1.75 13.01 2.40
CA HIS A 373 -1.73 13.72 1.12
C HIS A 373 -2.92 13.30 0.27
N ARG A 374 -3.15 11.99 0.14
CA ARG A 374 -4.34 11.45 -0.53
C ARG A 374 -5.64 11.89 0.10
N ARG A 375 -5.78 11.72 1.41
CA ARG A 375 -7.01 12.14 2.09
C ARG A 375 -7.24 13.63 1.88
N ALA A 376 -6.21 14.47 1.85
CA ALA A 376 -6.37 15.88 1.52
C ALA A 376 -6.89 16.06 0.08
N SER A 377 -6.32 15.37 -0.91
CA SER A 377 -6.77 15.39 -2.32
C SER A 377 -8.18 14.82 -2.52
N SER A 378 -8.59 13.82 -1.75
CA SER A 378 -9.95 13.25 -1.74
C SER A 378 -10.93 14.01 -0.83
N THR A 379 -10.43 14.83 0.09
CA THR A 379 -11.25 15.68 0.97
C THR A 379 -11.53 17.03 0.33
N SER A 380 -10.66 17.52 -0.55
CA SER A 380 -11.04 18.62 -1.47
C SER A 380 -12.26 18.25 -2.29
N SER A 381 -12.32 17.04 -2.84
CA SER A 381 -13.47 16.59 -3.63
C SER A 381 -14.73 16.28 -2.80
N SER A 382 -14.59 15.89 -1.52
CA SER A 382 -15.76 15.67 -0.63
C SER A 382 -16.20 16.90 0.17
N ARG A 383 -15.37 17.94 0.36
CA ARG A 383 -15.80 19.23 0.93
C ARG A 383 -16.71 20.01 -0.03
N SER A 384 -16.55 19.82 -1.34
CA SER A 384 -17.49 20.30 -2.37
C SER A 384 -18.91 19.77 -2.11
N ARG A 385 -19.03 18.49 -1.71
CA ARG A 385 -20.30 17.80 -1.45
C ARG A 385 -21.08 18.29 -0.22
N SER A 386 -20.47 19.04 0.71
CA SER A 386 -21.13 19.47 1.95
C SER A 386 -21.44 20.98 2.04
N SER A 387 -21.19 21.76 0.99
CA SER A 387 -21.40 23.23 1.01
C SER A 387 -22.71 23.71 0.36
N GLY A 388 -23.51 22.82 -0.21
CA GLY A 388 -24.80 23.14 -0.83
C GLY A 388 -26.02 22.92 0.09
N SER A 389 -26.09 23.57 1.25
CA SER A 389 -27.37 23.73 1.97
C SER A 389 -27.77 25.20 1.92
N VAL A 390 -28.74 25.48 1.06
CA VAL A 390 -29.33 26.79 0.81
C VAL A 390 -30.02 27.29 2.08
N ASP A 391 -29.49 28.35 2.68
CA ASP A 391 -30.24 29.21 3.60
C ASP A 391 -31.33 29.94 2.80
N VAL A 392 -32.58 29.50 2.94
CA VAL A 392 -33.75 30.29 2.55
C VAL A 392 -34.30 30.94 3.81
N HIS A 393 -34.01 32.22 4.00
CA HIS A 393 -34.75 33.09 4.89
C HIS A 393 -35.45 34.20 4.09
N SER A 394 -36.74 34.36 4.42
CA SER A 394 -37.51 35.59 4.35
C SER A 394 -38.10 36.00 2.99
N ARG A 395 -39.40 35.74 2.82
CA ARG A 395 -40.43 36.80 2.88
C ARG A 395 -41.80 36.23 3.22
#